data_AF-A0A379UMD2-F1
#
_entry.id   AF-A0A379UMD2-F1
#
_cell.length_a   1.000
_cell.length_b   1.000
_cell.length_c   1.000
_cell.angle_alpha   90.00
_cell.angle_beta   90.00
_cell.angle_gamma   90.00
#
_symmetry.space_group_name_H-M   'P 1'
#
loop_
_entity.id
_entity.type
_entity.pdbx_description
1 polymer ?
#
loop_
_entity_poly.entity_id
_entity_poly.type
_entity_poly.pdbx_seq_one_letter_code
_entity_poly.pdbx_strand_id
1 'polypeptide(L)'
;MLEVLYTLIHGCERENQAELNVDITGMEKIHAFTQLKEYANPSQQDRFVMRFDMNQTQVLFEIDGKVIDKCNLHRLLNVSENCILKVMEEDEEELFLKICIKYGEKISRYPELLEGFANKLKDAVNEDDDVKDELYKLMRSGEDRKMECVEWNGTLTEEEKK
;
A
#
# COMPACT_ATOMS: atom_id res chain seq x y z
N MET A 1 23.72 -0.84 12.76
CA MET A 1 24.09 -1.82 11.71
C MET A 1 22.89 -2.15 10.83
N LEU A 2 21.71 -2.49 11.40
CA LEU A 2 20.49 -2.77 10.62
C LEU A 2 19.94 -1.56 9.86
N GLU A 3 19.89 -0.37 10.48
CA GLU A 3 19.52 0.88 9.79
C GLU A 3 20.44 1.16 8.59
N VAL A 4 21.76 0.97 8.77
CA VAL A 4 22.77 1.18 7.72
C VAL A 4 22.61 0.16 6.59
N LEU A 5 22.26 -1.10 6.91
CA LEU A 5 21.95 -2.12 5.91
C LEU A 5 20.69 -1.78 5.13
N TYR A 6 19.64 -1.30 5.80
CA TYR A 6 18.41 -0.84 5.17
C TYR A 6 18.72 0.32 4.21
N THR A 7 19.44 1.36 4.65
CA THR A 7 19.89 2.45 3.77
C THR A 7 20.78 1.96 2.62
N LEU A 8 21.64 0.96 2.82
CA LEU A 8 22.48 0.37 1.76
C LEU A 8 21.67 -0.35 0.69
N ILE A 9 20.58 -1.02 1.06
CA ILE A 9 19.66 -1.67 0.10
C ILE A 9 18.85 -0.63 -0.69
N HIS A 10 18.60 0.56 -0.10
CA HIS A 10 17.75 1.61 -0.67
C HIS A 10 18.53 2.75 -1.34
N GLY A 11 19.84 2.88 -1.09
CA GLY A 11 20.70 3.94 -1.62
C GLY A 11 21.00 3.84 -3.12
N CYS A 12 20.33 2.95 -3.85
CA CYS A 12 20.38 2.89 -5.30
C CYS A 12 19.31 3.86 -5.84
N GLU A 13 19.55 5.17 -5.68
CA GLU A 13 18.78 6.21 -6.36
C GLU A 13 18.82 5.90 -7.86
N ARG A 14 17.72 5.41 -8.42
CA ARG A 14 17.62 5.17 -9.87
C ARG A 14 17.63 6.55 -10.53
N GLU A 15 18.71 6.88 -11.24
CA GLU A 15 18.90 8.14 -11.98
C GLU A 15 17.76 8.48 -12.97
N ASN A 16 16.84 7.54 -13.24
CA ASN A 16 15.72 7.70 -14.18
C ASN A 16 14.41 8.23 -13.59
N GLN A 17 14.30 8.52 -12.28
CA GLN A 17 13.03 9.00 -11.70
C GLN A 17 12.77 10.51 -11.83
N ALA A 18 13.73 11.27 -12.38
CA ALA A 18 13.61 12.71 -12.58
C ALA A 18 12.54 13.13 -13.60
N GLU A 19 12.08 12.21 -14.46
CA GLU A 19 11.15 12.54 -15.56
C GLU A 19 9.67 12.59 -15.16
N LEU A 20 9.27 12.08 -13.97
CA LEU A 20 7.86 11.83 -13.65
C LEU A 20 7.24 12.71 -12.55
N ASN A 21 8.00 13.51 -11.79
CA ASN A 21 7.50 14.34 -10.68
C ASN A 21 6.63 13.58 -9.63
N VAL A 22 6.70 12.25 -9.55
CA VAL A 22 5.96 11.44 -8.58
C VAL A 22 6.94 10.87 -7.55
N ASP A 23 6.71 11.15 -6.26
CA ASP A 23 7.49 10.55 -5.16
C ASP A 23 7.00 9.11 -4.93
N ILE A 24 7.74 8.13 -5.45
CA ILE A 24 7.44 6.70 -5.30
C ILE A 24 8.21 6.04 -4.15
N THR A 25 9.11 6.79 -3.51
CA THR A 25 10.03 6.30 -2.48
C THR A 25 9.28 5.64 -1.32
N GLY A 26 8.11 6.17 -0.95
CA GLY A 26 7.29 5.61 0.12
C GLY A 26 6.83 4.18 -0.17
N MET A 27 6.34 3.93 -1.39
CA MET A 27 5.89 2.60 -1.82
C MET A 27 7.07 1.63 -1.95
N GLU A 28 8.21 2.10 -2.45
CA GLU A 28 9.44 1.30 -2.54
C GLU A 28 9.95 0.87 -1.16
N LYS A 29 9.97 1.79 -0.18
CA LYS A 29 10.32 1.48 1.23
C LYS A 29 9.42 0.42 1.85
N ILE A 30 8.11 0.52 1.62
CA ILE A 30 7.12 -0.45 2.10
C ILE A 30 7.40 -1.85 1.53
N HIS A 31 7.51 -1.97 0.21
CA HIS A 31 7.78 -3.25 -0.43
C HIS A 31 9.14 -3.82 -0.03
N ALA A 32 10.19 -3.01 0.01
CA ALA A 32 11.53 -3.46 0.39
C ALA A 32 11.61 -3.90 1.86
N PHE A 33 10.89 -3.25 2.78
CA PHE A 33 10.81 -3.70 4.17
C PHE A 33 10.10 -5.07 4.27
N THR A 34 9.03 -5.28 3.52
CA THR A 34 8.34 -6.58 3.42
C THR A 34 9.25 -7.66 2.82
N GLN A 35 9.95 -7.37 1.73
CA GLN A 35 10.93 -8.32 1.16
C GLN A 35 12.04 -8.68 2.15
N LEU A 36 12.56 -7.69 2.89
CA LEU A 36 13.58 -7.92 3.91
C LEU A 36 13.08 -8.86 5.00
N LYS A 37 11.82 -8.71 5.42
CA LYS A 37 11.15 -9.65 6.35
C LYS A 37 11.04 -11.05 5.75
N GLU A 38 10.63 -11.19 4.49
CA GLU A 38 10.50 -12.49 3.81
C GLU A 38 11.82 -13.25 3.67
N TYR A 39 12.94 -12.54 3.48
CA TYR A 39 14.28 -13.16 3.44
C TYR A 39 14.78 -13.63 4.82
N ALA A 40 14.18 -13.17 5.91
CA ALA A 40 14.52 -13.64 7.24
C ALA A 40 13.93 -15.03 7.50
N ASN A 41 14.62 -15.83 8.32
CA ASN A 41 14.08 -17.10 8.81
C ASN A 41 12.70 -16.88 9.45
N PRO A 42 11.73 -17.81 9.30
CA PRO A 42 10.37 -17.64 9.83
C PRO A 42 10.32 -17.23 11.31
N SER A 43 11.19 -17.80 12.14
CA SER A 43 11.28 -17.48 13.58
C SER A 43 11.81 -16.06 13.88
N GLN A 44 12.25 -15.32 12.88
CA GLN A 44 12.78 -13.96 12.98
C GLN A 44 11.84 -12.92 12.35
N GLN A 45 10.82 -13.35 11.60
CA GLN A 45 9.95 -12.44 10.86
C GLN A 45 9.09 -11.57 11.79
N ASP A 46 8.70 -12.08 12.96
CA ASP A 46 7.94 -11.34 13.97
C ASP A 46 8.70 -10.12 14.52
N ARG A 47 10.03 -10.08 14.35
CA ARG A 47 10.85 -8.93 14.74
C ARG A 47 10.63 -7.72 13.84
N PHE A 48 10.10 -7.93 12.63
CA PHE A 48 9.85 -6.91 11.61
C PHE A 48 8.38 -6.50 11.65
N VAL A 49 8.14 -5.26 12.08
CA VAL A 49 6.80 -4.68 12.23
C VAL A 49 6.71 -3.42 11.38
N MET A 50 5.64 -3.30 10.61
CA MET A 50 5.26 -2.11 9.87
C MET A 50 3.89 -1.67 10.38
N ARG A 51 3.76 -0.44 10.87
CA ARG A 51 2.53 0.05 11.51
C ARG A 51 2.38 1.56 11.37
N PHE A 52 1.18 2.09 11.57
CA PHE A 52 0.99 3.52 11.72
C PHE A 52 1.47 4.04 13.08
N ASP A 53 1.83 5.32 13.13
CA ASP A 53 1.94 6.05 14.39
C ASP A 53 0.53 6.28 14.98
N MET A 54 0.47 6.63 16.28
CA MET A 54 -0.82 6.79 16.99
C MET A 54 -1.75 7.86 16.39
N ASN A 55 -1.20 8.77 15.58
CA ASN A 55 -1.95 9.84 14.93
C ASN A 55 -2.31 9.51 13.46
N GLN A 56 -1.94 8.34 12.95
CA GLN A 56 -2.09 7.94 11.54
C GLN A 56 -1.56 8.98 10.53
N THR A 57 -0.42 9.58 10.85
CA THR A 57 0.28 10.54 9.98
C THR A 57 1.53 9.96 9.35
N GLN A 58 2.08 8.89 9.92
CA GLN A 58 3.32 8.25 9.50
C GLN A 58 3.21 6.73 9.56
N VAL A 59 3.76 6.06 8.54
CA VAL A 59 4.09 4.63 8.60
C VAL A 59 5.47 4.48 9.23
N LEU A 60 5.58 3.62 10.23
CA LEU A 60 6.81 3.32 10.98
C LEU A 60 7.31 1.93 10.59
N PHE A 61 8.60 1.83 10.32
CA PHE A 61 9.29 0.57 10.05
C PHE A 61 10.12 0.21 11.28
N GLU A 62 9.83 -0.94 11.91
CA GLU A 62 10.43 -1.33 13.18
C GLU A 62 11.12 -2.70 13.11
N ILE A 63 12.33 -2.78 13.68
CA ILE A 63 13.02 -4.03 13.93
C ILE A 63 13.35 -4.11 15.42
N ASP A 64 12.92 -5.18 16.10
CA ASP A 64 13.06 -5.34 17.56
C ASP A 64 12.45 -4.18 18.38
N GLY A 65 11.33 -3.63 17.92
CA GLY A 65 10.65 -2.49 18.55
C GLY A 65 11.42 -1.16 18.43
N LYS A 66 12.45 -1.09 17.58
CA LYS A 66 13.17 0.15 17.26
C LYS A 66 12.78 0.62 15.87
N VAL A 67 12.31 1.87 15.79
CA VAL A 67 11.99 2.54 14.52
C VAL A 67 13.28 2.77 13.75
N ILE A 68 13.42 2.13 12.58
CA ILE A 68 14.59 2.24 11.71
C ILE A 68 14.39 3.25 10.57
N ASP A 69 13.15 3.49 10.18
CA ASP A 69 12.75 4.49 9.17
C ASP A 69 11.26 4.82 9.35
N LYS A 70 10.79 5.86 8.66
CA LYS A 70 9.40 6.28 8.64
C LYS A 70 9.02 6.94 7.32
N CYS A 71 7.73 6.88 6.97
CA CYS A 71 7.17 7.52 5.79
C CYS A 71 5.94 8.37 6.17
N ASN A 72 5.89 9.63 5.74
CA ASN A 72 4.72 10.48 5.97
C ASN A 72 3.57 10.09 5.03
N LEU A 73 2.35 9.99 5.55
CA LEU A 73 1.18 9.52 4.81
C LEU A 73 0.78 10.47 3.66
N HIS A 74 0.88 11.79 3.85
CA HIS A 74 0.60 12.75 2.78
C HIS A 74 1.56 12.57 1.60
N ARG A 75 2.84 12.39 1.88
CA ARG A 75 3.86 12.10 0.85
C ARG A 75 3.62 10.74 0.19
N LEU A 76 3.30 9.71 0.98
CA LEU A 76 3.01 8.36 0.48
C LEU A 76 1.84 8.35 -0.51
N LEU A 77 0.80 9.14 -0.25
CA LEU A 77 -0.38 9.28 -1.10
C LEU A 77 -0.23 10.34 -2.20
N ASN A 78 0.92 11.02 -2.27
CA ASN A 78 1.17 12.14 -3.16
C ASN A 78 0.06 13.23 -3.07
N VAL A 79 -0.35 13.56 -1.84
CA VAL A 79 -1.32 14.62 -1.53
C VAL A 79 -0.66 15.76 -0.74
N SER A 80 -1.28 16.93 -0.79
CA SER A 80 -0.82 18.10 -0.03
C SER A 80 -0.95 17.89 1.48
N GLU A 81 -0.05 18.48 2.27
CA GLU A 81 -0.01 18.38 3.75
C GLU A 81 -1.29 18.91 4.43
N ASN A 82 -2.06 19.77 3.76
CA ASN A 82 -3.33 20.28 4.24
C ASN A 82 -4.52 19.33 3.96
N CYS A 83 -4.30 18.18 3.33
CA CYS A 83 -5.33 17.19 3.09
C CYS A 83 -5.78 16.56 4.41
N ILE A 84 -7.10 16.56 4.64
CA ILE A 84 -7.71 15.91 5.80
C ILE A 84 -7.90 14.44 5.45
N LEU A 85 -7.17 13.57 6.15
CA LEU A 85 -7.29 12.12 6.05
C LEU A 85 -8.14 11.65 7.23
N LYS A 86 -9.21 10.89 6.93
CA LYS A 86 -10.05 10.30 7.98
C LYS A 86 -9.27 9.17 8.66
N VAL A 87 -9.50 9.00 9.95
CA VAL A 87 -8.92 7.90 10.72
C VAL A 87 -9.46 6.59 10.18
N MET A 88 -8.56 5.63 10.00
CA MET A 88 -8.85 4.26 9.59
C MET A 88 -9.03 3.35 10.82
N GLU A 89 -9.89 2.35 10.73
CA GLU A 89 -9.92 1.23 11.67
C GLU A 89 -8.71 0.31 11.47
N GLU A 90 -8.40 -0.57 12.44
CA GLU A 90 -7.19 -1.41 12.40
C GLU A 90 -7.16 -2.37 11.19
N ASP A 91 -8.32 -2.87 10.77
CA ASP A 91 -8.48 -3.74 9.61
C ASP A 91 -8.37 -2.96 8.27
N GLU A 92 -8.84 -1.72 8.23
CA GLU A 92 -8.59 -0.77 7.14
C GLU A 92 -7.09 -0.42 7.02
N GLU A 93 -6.40 -0.19 8.15
CA GLU A 93 -4.93 0.02 8.16
C GLU A 93 -4.19 -1.19 7.58
N GLU A 94 -4.58 -2.41 7.96
CA GLU A 94 -3.97 -3.64 7.47
C GLU A 94 -4.16 -3.77 5.95
N LEU A 95 -5.38 -3.56 5.45
CA LEU A 95 -5.66 -3.60 4.01
C LEU A 95 -4.90 -2.50 3.26
N PHE A 96 -4.84 -1.29 3.81
CA PHE A 96 -4.09 -0.17 3.23
C PHE A 96 -2.62 -0.54 3.02
N LEU A 97 -1.97 -1.12 4.04
CA LEU A 97 -0.57 -1.54 3.94
C LEU A 97 -0.37 -2.67 2.92
N LYS A 98 -1.27 -3.65 2.85
CA LYS A 98 -1.23 -4.71 1.82
C LYS A 98 -1.29 -4.15 0.41
N ILE A 99 -2.16 -3.17 0.18
CA ILE A 99 -2.27 -2.47 -1.12
C ILE A 99 -0.97 -1.71 -1.43
N CYS A 100 -0.39 -1.00 -0.45
CA CYS A 100 0.89 -0.29 -0.64
C CYS A 100 2.04 -1.25 -0.99
N ILE A 101 2.09 -2.43 -0.37
CA ILE A 101 3.08 -3.48 -0.71
C ILE A 101 2.94 -3.87 -2.18
N LYS A 102 1.70 -4.09 -2.66
CA LYS A 102 1.44 -4.45 -4.07
C LYS A 102 1.83 -3.33 -5.03
N TYR A 103 1.55 -2.06 -4.70
CA TYR A 103 2.06 -0.92 -5.47
C TYR A 103 3.59 -0.93 -5.55
N GLY A 104 4.27 -1.08 -4.41
CA GLY A 104 5.73 -1.13 -4.36
C GLY A 104 6.32 -2.32 -5.14
N GLU A 105 5.67 -3.48 -5.11
CA GLU A 105 6.05 -4.66 -5.90
C GLU A 105 5.99 -4.36 -7.40
N LYS A 106 4.86 -3.81 -7.89
CA LYS A 106 4.69 -3.49 -9.32
C LYS A 106 5.66 -2.39 -9.76
N ILE A 107 5.86 -1.34 -8.94
CA ILE A 107 6.84 -0.27 -9.20
C ILE A 107 8.26 -0.83 -9.31
N SER A 108 8.65 -1.69 -8.36
CA SER A 108 9.99 -2.26 -8.32
C SER A 108 10.24 -3.21 -9.49
N ARG A 109 9.24 -4.02 -9.88
CA ARG A 109 9.37 -5.07 -10.89
C ARG A 109 9.15 -4.56 -12.32
N TYR A 110 8.27 -3.59 -12.52
CA TYR A 110 7.85 -3.07 -13.82
C TYR A 110 7.87 -1.52 -13.83
N PRO A 111 9.05 -0.88 -13.81
CA PRO A 111 9.16 0.58 -13.80
C PRO A 111 8.44 1.26 -14.97
N GLU A 112 8.34 0.57 -16.11
CA GLU A 112 7.64 1.03 -17.31
C GLU A 112 6.13 1.27 -17.10
N LEU A 113 5.53 0.71 -16.03
CA LEU A 113 4.12 0.98 -15.69
C LEU A 113 3.89 2.41 -15.19
N LEU A 114 4.96 3.10 -14.79
CA LEU A 114 4.92 4.52 -14.44
C LEU A 114 4.92 5.41 -15.69
N GLU A 115 5.36 4.90 -16.84
CA GLU A 115 5.32 5.60 -18.13
C GLU A 115 3.87 5.68 -18.65
N GLY A 116 3.38 6.89 -18.94
CA GLY A 116 2.06 7.09 -19.57
C GLY A 116 0.88 7.25 -18.60
N PHE A 117 1.02 8.17 -17.64
CA PHE A 117 -0.06 8.66 -16.75
C PHE A 117 -0.56 7.68 -15.68
N ALA A 118 0.30 6.79 -15.15
CA ALA A 118 0.08 5.96 -13.96
C ALA A 118 -1.17 5.03 -13.92
N ASN A 119 -2.05 5.09 -14.93
CA ASN A 119 -3.25 4.27 -15.00
C ASN A 119 -2.90 2.78 -15.11
N LYS A 120 -1.87 2.44 -15.88
CA LYS A 120 -1.42 1.05 -16.03
C LYS A 120 -0.95 0.44 -14.71
N LEU A 121 -0.27 1.22 -13.87
CA LEU A 121 0.13 0.79 -12.53
C LEU A 121 -1.09 0.53 -11.64
N LYS A 122 -2.02 1.49 -11.61
CA LYS A 122 -3.30 1.34 -10.88
C LYS A 122 -4.07 0.10 -11.36
N ASP A 123 -4.18 -0.09 -12.66
CA ASP A 123 -4.88 -1.25 -13.24
C ASP A 123 -4.17 -2.56 -12.89
N ALA A 124 -2.83 -2.60 -12.92
CA ALA A 124 -2.06 -3.78 -12.52
C ALA A 124 -2.24 -4.15 -11.04
N VAL A 125 -2.46 -3.17 -10.15
CA VAL A 125 -2.78 -3.43 -8.74
C VAL A 125 -4.24 -3.82 -8.56
N ASN A 126 -5.16 -3.12 -9.24
CA ASN A 126 -6.60 -3.41 -9.17
C ASN A 126 -6.96 -4.78 -9.75
N GLU A 127 -6.20 -5.26 -10.75
CA GLU A 127 -6.39 -6.57 -11.35
C GLU A 127 -5.75 -7.72 -10.56
N ASP A 128 -4.93 -7.40 -9.55
CA ASP A 128 -4.27 -8.40 -8.70
C ASP A 128 -5.31 -9.14 -7.84
N ASP A 129 -5.37 -10.47 -7.98
CA ASP A 129 -6.37 -11.29 -7.31
C ASP A 129 -6.25 -11.24 -5.78
N ASP A 130 -5.03 -11.13 -5.22
CA ASP A 130 -4.84 -11.04 -3.77
C ASP A 130 -5.43 -9.73 -3.21
N VAL A 131 -5.32 -8.63 -3.98
CA VAL A 131 -5.92 -7.34 -3.60
C VAL A 131 -7.44 -7.42 -3.63
N LYS A 132 -8.01 -8.02 -4.69
CA LYS A 132 -9.45 -8.23 -4.80
C LYS A 132 -9.97 -9.11 -3.66
N ASP A 133 -9.27 -10.20 -3.34
CA ASP A 133 -9.67 -11.15 -2.31
C ASP A 133 -9.66 -10.49 -0.92
N GLU A 134 -8.60 -9.77 -0.55
CA GLU A 134 -8.51 -9.10 0.75
C GLU A 134 -9.51 -7.93 0.88
N LEU A 135 -9.78 -7.20 -0.21
CA LEU A 135 -10.81 -6.16 -0.22
C LEU A 135 -12.22 -6.75 0.00
N TYR A 136 -12.57 -7.84 -0.69
CA TYR A 136 -13.87 -8.50 -0.51
C TYR A 136 -13.99 -9.12 0.87
N LYS A 137 -12.92 -9.74 1.38
CA LYS A 137 -12.88 -10.30 2.73
C LYS A 137 -13.18 -9.24 3.80
N LEU A 138 -12.70 -8.01 3.62
CA LEU A 138 -13.00 -6.90 4.52
C LEU A 138 -14.41 -6.32 4.30
N MET A 139 -14.72 -5.90 3.08
CA MET A 139 -15.91 -5.07 2.81
C MET A 139 -17.19 -5.88 2.61
N ARG A 140 -17.08 -7.15 2.18
CA ARG A 140 -18.20 -8.03 1.82
C ARG A 140 -17.87 -9.49 2.12
N SER A 141 -17.51 -9.81 3.36
CA SER A 141 -16.97 -11.12 3.76
C SER A 141 -17.83 -12.35 3.40
N GLY A 142 -19.14 -12.17 3.22
CA GLY A 142 -20.09 -13.21 2.83
C GLY A 142 -20.41 -13.27 1.33
N GLU A 143 -19.78 -12.44 0.50
CA GLU A 143 -20.03 -12.35 -0.95
C GLU A 143 -18.89 -13.04 -1.72
N ASP A 144 -19.25 -13.96 -2.63
CA ASP A 144 -18.29 -14.48 -3.60
C ASP A 144 -18.08 -13.43 -4.69
N ARG A 145 -16.88 -12.85 -4.79
CA ARG A 145 -16.55 -11.83 -5.79
C ARG A 145 -16.70 -12.30 -7.25
N LYS A 146 -16.80 -13.61 -7.48
CA LYS A 146 -16.98 -14.21 -8.81
C LYS A 146 -18.44 -14.53 -9.12
N MET A 147 -19.37 -14.21 -8.22
CA MET A 147 -20.80 -14.41 -8.47
C MET A 147 -21.26 -13.57 -9.67
N GLU A 148 -22.24 -14.10 -10.40
CA GLU A 148 -22.88 -13.35 -11.48
C GLU A 148 -23.64 -12.14 -10.92
N CYS A 149 -23.69 -11.05 -11.70
CA CYS A 149 -24.47 -9.88 -11.35
C CYS A 149 -25.95 -10.23 -11.20
N VAL A 150 -26.64 -9.55 -10.28
CA VAL A 150 -28.09 -9.67 -10.09
C VAL A 150 -28.79 -8.54 -10.85
N GLU A 151 -29.87 -8.87 -11.57
CA GLU A 151 -30.67 -7.90 -12.30
C GLU A 151 -31.41 -6.93 -11.36
N TRP A 152 -31.51 -5.67 -11.75
CA TRP A 152 -32.09 -4.63 -10.90
C TRP A 152 -33.63 -4.70 -10.86
N ASN A 153 -34.22 -4.71 -9.66
CA ASN A 153 -35.67 -4.89 -9.46
C ASN A 153 -36.49 -3.59 -9.30
N GLY A 154 -35.88 -2.41 -9.40
CA GLY A 154 -36.61 -1.14 -9.53
C GLY A 154 -37.46 -0.70 -8.34
N THR A 155 -37.09 -1.06 -7.11
CA THR A 155 -37.95 -0.82 -5.93
C THR A 155 -37.76 0.54 -5.24
N LEU A 156 -36.79 1.35 -5.69
CA LEU A 156 -36.48 2.64 -5.06
C LEU A 156 -37.44 3.73 -5.52
N THR A 157 -38.00 4.46 -4.55
CA THR A 157 -38.75 5.70 -4.72
C THR A 157 -37.82 6.85 -5.13
N GLU A 158 -38.40 7.94 -5.64
CA GLU A 158 -37.62 9.14 -6.02
C GLU A 158 -36.97 9.84 -4.82
N GLU A 159 -37.47 9.64 -3.60
CA GLU A 159 -36.82 10.16 -2.39
C GLU A 159 -35.66 9.27 -1.93
N GLU A 160 -35.74 7.94 -2.09
CA GLU A 160 -34.63 7.03 -1.75
C GLU A 160 -33.45 7.14 -2.72
N LYS A 161 -33.69 7.63 -3.95
CA LYS A 161 -32.65 7.89 -4.94
C LYS A 161 -31.91 9.22 -4.72
N LYS A 162 -32.51 10.17 -4.01
CA LYS A 162 -31.95 11.50 -3.74
C LYS A 162 -31.04 11.48 -2.53
#